data_AF-A0A950PAC8-F1
#
_entry.id   AF-A0A950PAC8-F1
#
_cell.length_a   1.000
_cell.length_b   1.000
_cell.length_c   1.000
_cell.angle_alpha   90.00
_cell.angle_beta   90.00
_cell.angle_gamma   90.00
#
_symmetry.space_group_name_H-M   'P 1'
#
loop_
_entity.id
_entity.type
_entity.pdbx_description
1 polymer ?
#
loop_
_entity_poly.entity_id
_entity_poly.type
_entity_poly.pdbx_seq_one_letter_code
_entity_poly.pdbx_strand_id
1 'polypeptide(L)'
;MHDGKPGMRSQALGLAEATGFRFVEKVLTVKRPWAWLPPQLWLQPLRAVNDRGVPLAPPWPDLVIGCGRHSAMPALAVRRASGCGTFAAQIQDPRVGRDEFDLLFVPEHDRLRGPRVAV
;
A
#
# COMPACT_ATOMS: atom_id res chain seq x y z
N MET A 1 -1.25 5.47 -1.87
CA MET A 1 0.15 5.62 -1.42
C MET A 1 1.10 4.92 -2.39
N HIS A 2 2.24 5.52 -2.72
CA HIS A 2 3.23 4.97 -3.68
C HIS A 2 4.63 5.53 -3.43
N ASP A 3 5.65 4.99 -4.11
CA ASP A 3 7.07 5.37 -3.95
C ASP A 3 7.52 6.56 -4.83
N GLY A 4 6.56 7.36 -5.33
CA GLY A 4 6.82 8.51 -6.20
C GLY A 4 7.12 8.19 -7.67
N LYS A 5 7.33 6.93 -8.06
CA LYS A 5 7.59 6.58 -9.47
C LYS A 5 6.36 6.85 -10.34
N PRO A 6 6.52 7.42 -11.56
CA PRO A 6 5.39 7.83 -12.40
C PRO A 6 4.37 6.73 -12.68
N GLY A 7 4.82 5.50 -12.98
CA GLY A 7 3.92 4.38 -13.22
C GLY A 7 3.12 3.96 -11.98
N MET A 8 3.78 3.90 -10.82
CA MET A 8 3.12 3.56 -9.54
C MET A 8 2.12 4.63 -9.14
N ARG A 9 2.49 5.90 -9.32
CA ARG A 9 1.64 7.07 -9.06
C ARG A 9 0.39 7.04 -9.94
N SER A 10 0.55 6.89 -11.26
CA SER A 10 -0.57 6.89 -12.21
C SER A 10 -1.59 5.80 -11.88
N GLN A 11 -1.13 4.57 -11.61
CA GLN A 11 -2.03 3.47 -11.25
C GLN A 11 -2.77 3.72 -9.92
N ALA A 12 -2.05 4.19 -8.89
CA ALA A 12 -2.66 4.47 -7.59
C ALA A 12 -3.70 5.58 -7.66
N LEU A 13 -3.41 6.66 -8.40
CA LEU A 13 -4.32 7.79 -8.57
C LEU A 13 -5.52 7.42 -9.44
N GLY A 14 -5.31 6.74 -10.58
CA GLY A 14 -6.40 6.32 -11.45
C GLY A 14 -7.41 5.42 -10.72
N LEU A 15 -6.93 4.48 -9.89
CA LEU A 15 -7.82 3.67 -9.06
C LEU A 15 -8.53 4.52 -7.99
N ALA A 16 -7.82 5.42 -7.32
CA ALA A 16 -8.42 6.29 -6.30
C ALA A 16 -9.50 7.21 -6.89
N GLU A 17 -9.26 7.79 -8.06
CA GLU A 17 -10.22 8.62 -8.79
C GLU A 17 -11.46 7.82 -9.20
N ALA A 18 -11.28 6.58 -9.69
CA ALA A 18 -12.38 5.71 -10.07
C ALA A 18 -13.31 5.34 -8.90
N THR A 19 -12.85 5.41 -7.65
CA THR A 19 -13.71 5.19 -6.48
C THR A 19 -14.73 6.30 -6.25
N GLY A 20 -14.49 7.51 -6.78
CA GLY A 20 -15.31 8.70 -6.53
C GLY A 20 -15.18 9.28 -5.11
N PHE A 21 -14.33 8.70 -4.25
CA PHE A 21 -14.09 9.22 -2.90
C PHE A 21 -13.10 10.39 -2.90
N ARG A 22 -13.18 11.25 -1.87
CA ARG A 22 -12.12 12.22 -1.59
C ARG A 22 -10.91 11.48 -1.04
N PHE A 23 -9.74 11.71 -1.62
CA PHE A 23 -8.52 11.04 -1.21
C PHE A 23 -7.36 12.02 -1.00
N VAL A 24 -6.34 11.55 -0.29
CA VAL A 24 -5.06 12.26 -0.10
C VAL A 24 -3.94 11.41 -0.70
N GLU A 25 -3.15 12.01 -1.59
CA GLU A 25 -1.96 11.35 -2.15
C GLU A 25 -0.85 11.29 -1.09
N LYS A 26 -0.36 10.07 -0.82
CA LYS A 26 0.76 9.81 0.10
C LYS A 26 1.97 9.28 -0.67
N VAL A 27 3.07 10.04 -0.68
CA VAL A 27 4.31 9.69 -1.38
C VAL A 27 5.33 9.18 -0.38
N LEU A 28 5.50 7.87 -0.35
CA LEU A 28 6.30 7.17 0.64
C LEU A 28 7.79 7.31 0.34
N THR A 29 8.53 7.80 1.32
CA THR A 29 9.99 7.69 1.38
C THR A 29 10.36 6.64 2.42
N VAL A 30 11.16 5.66 2.01
CA VAL A 30 11.63 4.59 2.90
C VAL A 30 12.91 5.04 3.61
N LYS A 31 12.92 4.94 4.94
CA LYS A 31 14.09 5.30 5.76
C LYS A 31 15.12 4.17 5.75
N ARG A 32 16.39 4.50 6.00
CA ARG A 32 17.43 3.51 6.29
C ARG A 32 17.31 3.05 7.76
N PRO A 33 17.54 1.77 8.09
CA PRO A 33 18.02 0.69 7.20
C PRO A 33 16.92 -0.03 6.39
N TRP A 34 15.63 0.27 6.59
CA TRP A 34 14.51 -0.42 5.92
C TRP A 34 14.56 -0.36 4.40
N ALA A 35 15.13 0.70 3.82
CA ALA A 35 15.37 0.82 2.38
C ALA A 35 16.28 -0.28 1.82
N TRP A 36 17.11 -0.89 2.65
CA TRP A 36 18.05 -1.96 2.28
C TRP A 36 17.55 -3.35 2.68
N LEU A 37 16.58 -3.41 3.59
CA LEU A 37 16.03 -4.66 4.06
C LEU A 37 14.84 -5.07 3.16
N PRO A 38 14.70 -6.38 2.88
CA PRO A 38 13.50 -6.88 2.23
C PRO A 38 12.26 -6.54 3.09
N PRO A 39 11.08 -6.24 2.48
CA PRO A 39 9.87 -5.85 3.20
C PRO A 39 9.43 -6.84 4.28
N GLN A 40 9.74 -8.13 4.11
CA GLN A 40 9.48 -9.20 5.07
C GLN A 40 10.16 -8.97 6.42
N LEU A 41 11.28 -8.23 6.44
CA LEU A 41 12.04 -7.92 7.66
C LEU A 41 11.67 -6.56 8.27
N TRP A 42 10.62 -5.90 7.77
CA TRP A 42 10.17 -4.63 8.31
C TRP A 42 9.36 -4.85 9.59
N LEU A 43 10.04 -4.90 10.73
CA LEU A 43 9.41 -5.09 12.06
C LEU A 43 8.43 -3.97 12.43
N GLN A 44 8.64 -2.75 11.93
CA GLN A 44 7.81 -1.58 12.23
C GLN A 44 7.51 -0.77 10.95
N PRO A 45 6.60 -1.24 10.08
CA PRO A 45 6.39 -0.63 8.75
C PRO A 45 5.96 0.84 8.79
N LEU A 46 5.16 1.26 9.78
CA LEU A 46 4.75 2.66 9.92
C LEU A 46 5.91 3.60 10.28
N ARG A 47 6.94 3.10 10.97
CA ARG A 47 8.16 3.88 11.29
C ARG A 47 9.19 3.82 10.16
N ALA A 48 9.13 2.77 9.34
CA ALA A 48 10.02 2.53 8.20
C ALA A 48 9.80 3.53 7.07
N VAL A 49 8.60 4.11 6.96
CA VAL A 49 8.26 5.08 5.91
C VAL A 49 7.81 6.42 6.48
N ASN A 50 7.89 7.45 5.66
CA ASN A 50 7.19 8.71 5.88
C ASN A 50 6.59 9.21 4.56
N ASP A 51 5.64 10.13 4.65
CA ASP A 51 5.13 10.90 3.52
C ASP A 51 5.81 12.27 3.53
N ARG A 52 6.80 12.45 2.64
CA ARG A 52 7.59 13.70 2.54
C ARG A 52 8.08 14.22 3.90
N GLY A 53 8.57 13.33 4.76
CA GLY A 53 9.04 13.69 6.11
C GLY A 53 8.00 13.53 7.23
N VAL A 54 6.71 13.43 6.90
CA VAL A 54 5.61 13.30 7.89
C VAL A 54 5.30 11.82 8.16
N PRO A 55 5.26 11.35 9.42
CA PRO A 55 4.87 9.98 9.74
C PRO A 55 3.44 9.64 9.27
N LEU A 56 3.19 8.37 8.98
CA LEU A 56 1.82 7.87 8.85
C LEU A 56 1.22 7.73 10.25
N ALA A 57 0.19 8.52 10.53
CA ALA A 57 -0.43 8.65 11.85
C ALA A 57 -1.95 8.75 11.69
N PRO A 58 -2.72 8.46 12.76
CA PRO A 58 -4.16 8.66 12.76
C PRO A 58 -4.54 10.14 12.51
N PRO A 59 -5.78 10.42 12.05
CA PRO A 59 -6.89 9.49 11.84
C PRO A 59 -6.65 8.54 10.66
N TRP A 60 -6.98 7.25 10.86
CA TRP A 60 -6.85 6.25 9.81
C TRP A 60 -8.01 6.35 8.81
N PRO A 61 -7.77 6.16 7.51
CA PRO A 61 -8.83 6.24 6.50
C PRO A 61 -9.69 4.98 6.50
N ASP A 62 -10.87 5.05 5.90
CA ASP A 62 -11.72 3.88 5.64
C ASP A 62 -11.16 3.00 4.51
N LEU A 63 -10.41 3.59 3.57
CA LEU A 63 -9.79 2.91 2.44
C LEU A 63 -8.32 3.33 2.31
N VAL A 64 -7.46 2.34 2.13
CA VAL A 64 -6.07 2.56 1.78
C VAL A 64 -5.71 1.81 0.50
N ILE A 65 -5.19 2.56 -0.49
CA ILE A 65 -4.73 2.02 -1.78
C ILE A 65 -3.20 2.09 -1.80
N GLY A 66 -2.52 0.95 -1.86
CA GLY A 66 -1.09 0.84 -2.10
C GLY A 66 -0.78 0.54 -3.57
N CYS A 67 0.35 1.02 -4.08
CA CYS A 67 0.90 0.59 -5.36
C CYS A 67 2.41 0.32 -5.26
N GLY A 68 2.84 -0.85 -5.74
CA GLY A 68 4.23 -1.30 -5.71
C GLY A 68 4.73 -1.84 -4.37
N ARG A 69 5.98 -2.34 -4.37
CA ARG A 69 6.57 -3.10 -3.25
C ARG A 69 6.68 -2.34 -1.93
N HIS A 70 7.03 -1.06 -1.95
CA HIS A 70 7.30 -0.28 -0.73
C HIS A 70 6.03 0.22 -0.02
N SER A 71 4.86 0.12 -0.67
CA SER A 71 3.59 0.51 -0.07
C SER A 71 2.85 -0.64 0.62
N ALA A 72 3.14 -1.89 0.26
CA ALA A 72 2.42 -3.06 0.77
C ALA A 72 2.45 -3.19 2.30
N MET A 73 3.66 -3.22 2.90
CA MET A 73 3.78 -3.34 4.36
C MET A 73 3.23 -2.13 5.12
N PRO A 74 3.46 -0.87 4.68
CA PRO A 74 2.78 0.28 5.27
C PRO A 74 1.25 0.24 5.17
N ALA A 75 0.68 -0.21 4.04
CA ALA A 75 -0.77 -0.32 3.86
C ALA A 75 -1.39 -1.32 4.84
N LEU A 76 -0.80 -2.52 4.96
CA LEU A 76 -1.23 -3.50 5.95
C LEU A 76 -1.06 -2.99 7.37
N ALA A 77 0.01 -2.24 7.66
CA ALA A 77 0.22 -1.68 8.99
C ALA A 77 -0.80 -0.59 9.33
N VAL A 78 -1.26 0.23 8.37
CA VAL A 78 -2.38 1.16 8.56
C VAL A 78 -3.65 0.39 8.90
N ARG A 79 -3.98 -0.65 8.13
CA ARG A 79 -5.13 -1.52 8.38
C ARG A 79 -5.10 -2.17 9.76
N ARG A 80 -3.97 -2.74 10.16
CA ARG A 80 -3.82 -3.34 11.51
C ARG A 80 -3.93 -2.27 12.60
N ALA A 81 -3.34 -1.09 12.41
CA ALA A 81 -3.39 0.00 13.37
C ALA A 81 -4.78 0.64 13.53
N SER A 82 -5.65 0.52 12.53
CA SER A 82 -7.06 0.90 12.62
C SER A 82 -7.97 -0.19 13.19
N GLY A 83 -7.41 -1.26 13.77
CA GLY A 83 -8.19 -2.39 14.28
C GLY A 83 -8.90 -3.18 13.18
N CYS A 84 -8.29 -3.22 11.98
CA CYS A 84 -8.88 -3.80 10.76
C CYS A 84 -10.12 -3.05 10.24
N GLY A 85 -10.34 -1.79 10.64
CA GLY A 85 -11.41 -0.94 10.10
C GLY A 85 -11.10 -0.32 8.74
N THR A 86 -9.82 -0.19 8.38
CA THR A 86 -9.41 0.31 7.06
C THR A 86 -9.40 -0.82 6.04
N PHE A 87 -10.17 -0.68 4.97
CA PHE A 87 -10.09 -1.56 3.80
C PHE A 87 -8.75 -1.39 3.08
N ALA A 88 -7.98 -2.47 2.90
CA ALA A 88 -6.68 -2.44 2.25
C ALA A 88 -6.74 -3.01 0.84
N ALA A 89 -6.55 -2.14 -0.14
CA ALA A 89 -6.36 -2.47 -1.54
C ALA A 89 -4.89 -2.29 -1.96
N GLN A 90 -4.37 -3.19 -2.79
CA GLN A 90 -3.01 -3.12 -3.31
C GLN A 90 -2.99 -3.37 -4.82
N ILE A 91 -2.26 -2.52 -5.54
CA ILE A 91 -1.98 -2.68 -6.96
C ILE A 91 -0.61 -3.36 -7.13
N GLN A 92 -0.56 -4.31 -8.06
CA GLN A 92 0.51 -5.29 -8.30
C GLN A 92 0.63 -6.34 -7.20
N ASP A 93 1.23 -7.47 -7.53
CA ASP A 93 1.51 -8.52 -6.55
C ASP A 93 2.52 -8.03 -5.48
N PRO A 94 2.09 -7.89 -4.20
CA PRO A 94 2.97 -7.42 -3.14
C PRO A 94 4.04 -8.45 -2.76
N ARG A 95 3.88 -9.72 -3.16
CA ARG A 95 4.69 -10.89 -2.75
C ARG A 95 4.76 -11.14 -1.24
N VAL A 96 4.09 -10.32 -0.43
CA VAL A 96 4.03 -10.39 1.04
C VAL A 96 2.62 -10.07 1.49
N GLY A 97 2.15 -10.74 2.55
CA GLY A 97 0.85 -10.45 3.19
C GLY A 97 -0.35 -10.49 2.24
N ARG A 98 -0.29 -11.29 1.15
CA ARG A 98 -1.35 -11.34 0.12
C ARG A 98 -2.73 -11.61 0.71
N ASP A 99 -2.80 -12.53 1.68
CA ASP A 99 -4.06 -12.94 2.32
C ASP A 99 -4.58 -11.94 3.36
N GLU A 100 -3.77 -10.91 3.68
CA GLU A 100 -4.14 -9.85 4.61
C GLU A 100 -4.76 -8.63 3.93
N PHE A 101 -4.60 -8.52 2.61
CA PHE A 101 -5.31 -7.54 1.82
C PHE A 101 -6.76 -7.95 1.63
N ASP A 102 -7.63 -6.95 1.58
CA ASP A 102 -9.03 -7.13 1.29
C ASP A 102 -9.25 -7.20 -0.24
N LEU A 103 -8.38 -6.54 -1.02
CA LEU A 103 -8.37 -6.61 -2.49
C LEU A 103 -6.97 -6.43 -3.09
N LEU A 104 -6.64 -7.25 -4.09
CA LEU A 104 -5.41 -7.17 -4.89
C LEU A 104 -5.77 -6.91 -6.36
N PHE A 105 -5.31 -5.80 -6.93
CA PHE A 105 -5.39 -5.50 -8.36
C PHE A 105 -4.08 -5.90 -9.03
N VAL A 106 -4.08 -6.99 -9.77
CA VAL A 106 -2.86 -7.63 -10.25
C VAL A 106 -2.88 -7.66 -11.79
N PRO A 107 -1.85 -7.15 -12.48
CA PRO A 107 -1.82 -7.18 -13.94
C PRO A 107 -1.98 -8.59 -14.53
N GLU A 108 -2.55 -8.72 -15.72
CA GLU A 108 -2.78 -10.02 -16.40
C GLU A 108 -1.54 -10.92 -16.47
N HIS A 109 -0.37 -10.32 -16.67
CA HIS A 109 0.92 -11.03 -16.80
C HIS A 109 1.44 -11.64 -15.49
N ASP A 110 0.96 -11.17 -14.33
CA ASP A 110 1.27 -11.78 -13.05
C ASP A 110 0.40 -13.04 -12.86
N ARG A 111 0.96 -14.10 -12.28
CA ARG A 111 0.28 -15.40 -12.13
C ARG A 111 -0.66 -15.50 -10.93
N LEU A 112 -0.72 -14.47 -10.08
CA LEU A 112 -1.49 -14.50 -8.84
C LEU A 112 -2.99 -14.47 -9.16
N ARG A 113 -3.75 -15.44 -8.62
CA ARG A 113 -5.21 -15.55 -8.77
C ARG A 113 -5.81 -15.97 -7.43
N GLY A 114 -7.05 -15.58 -7.18
CA GLY A 114 -7.78 -15.95 -5.97
C GLY A 114 -9.03 -15.12 -5.74
N PRO A 115 -9.81 -15.42 -4.69
CA PRO A 115 -11.09 -14.76 -4.42
C PRO A 115 -11.00 -13.25 -4.17
N ARG A 116 -9.82 -12.77 -3.75
CA ARG A 116 -9.54 -11.36 -3.46
C ARG A 116 -8.68 -10.70 -4.53
N VAL A 117 -8.54 -11.33 -5.70
CA VAL A 117 -7.70 -10.85 -6.79
C VAL A 117 -8.57 -10.41 -7.96
N ALA A 118 -8.45 -9.14 -8.32
CA ALA A 118 -8.97 -8.58 -9.56
C ALA A 118 -7.81 -8.43 -10.55
N VAL A 119 -8.08 -8.72 -11.83
CA VAL A 119 -7.12 -8.63 -12.94
C VAL A 119 -7.50 -7.48 -13.86
#